data_AF-N1PYF9-F1
#
_entry.id   AF-N1PYF9-F1
#
_cell.length_a   1.000
_cell.length_b   1.000
_cell.length_c   1.000
_cell.angle_alpha   90.00
_cell.angle_beta   90.00
_cell.angle_gamma   90.00
#
_symmetry.space_group_name_H-M   'P 1'
#
loop_
_entity.id
_entity.type
_entity.pdbx_description
1 polymer ?
#
loop_
_entity_poly.entity_id
_entity_poly.type
_entity_poly.pdbx_seq_one_letter_code
_entity_poly.pdbx_strand_id
1 'polypeptide(L)'
;MAPPGYQSLLEVATRRSQWMCSSCTQTNRSMRWRKQFSRSLQTSPKAREGSAPTMAQMRKPFEEKNKNTLYYAISIILGTVALSYGSVPLYKTICQQTGWGGQPIKSAAHAGPETEDDVAAKLTPVTSSRRLRITFAGSTSDILPWKFTPQQREVRVLPGETALAFYTATNQSKDEDIIGVATYSVTPAQVAPYFSKIQCFCFEEQRLNKGETVDMPVFFYIDPDFLKDPTMRNIDTITLNYTFFKARYDKDGHLAPVPMPY
;
A
#
# COMPACT_ATOMS: atom_id res chain seq x y z
N MET A 1 -35.60 50.15 -13.51
CA MET A 1 -35.59 50.08 -14.99
C MET A 1 -34.90 48.80 -15.39
N ALA A 2 -35.57 48.01 -16.22
CA ALA A 2 -35.25 46.64 -16.61
C ALA A 2 -34.04 46.54 -17.57
N PRO A 3 -33.50 45.32 -17.80
CA PRO A 3 -32.16 45.06 -18.32
C PRO A 3 -32.15 44.74 -19.84
N PRO A 4 -30.99 44.73 -20.51
CA PRO A 4 -30.77 43.84 -21.65
C PRO A 4 -30.19 42.52 -21.11
N GLY A 5 -30.63 41.33 -21.48
CA GLY A 5 -31.21 40.90 -22.74
C GLY A 5 -30.50 39.59 -23.08
N TYR A 6 -31.23 38.50 -22.97
CA TYR A 6 -30.80 37.12 -23.14
C TYR A 6 -30.11 36.88 -24.49
N GLN A 7 -28.97 36.19 -24.49
CA GLN A 7 -28.47 35.46 -25.67
C GLN A 7 -28.27 33.98 -25.35
N SER A 8 -29.27 33.22 -25.76
CA SER A 8 -29.22 31.92 -26.46
C SER A 8 -28.08 30.94 -26.12
N LEU A 9 -28.49 29.89 -25.40
CA LEU A 9 -27.84 28.58 -25.23
C LEU A 9 -27.71 27.76 -26.54
N LEU A 10 -27.01 28.28 -27.55
CA LEU A 10 -26.71 27.51 -28.78
C LEU A 10 -25.28 27.66 -29.33
N GLU A 11 -24.36 28.35 -28.64
CA GLU A 11 -22.98 28.56 -29.12
C GLU A 11 -21.86 28.00 -28.23
N VAL A 12 -22.16 27.04 -27.34
CA VAL A 12 -21.13 26.37 -26.50
C VAL A 12 -20.80 24.94 -26.99
N ALA A 13 -21.37 24.49 -28.10
CA ALA A 13 -21.17 23.14 -28.63
C ALA A 13 -19.89 22.93 -29.47
N THR A 14 -19.02 23.93 -29.63
CA THR A 14 -17.87 23.87 -30.55
C THR A 14 -16.56 24.35 -29.93
N ARG A 15 -16.18 23.80 -28.77
CA ARG A 15 -14.78 23.81 -28.31
C ARG A 15 -14.41 22.49 -27.60
N ARG A 16 -14.26 21.42 -28.37
CA ARG A 16 -13.44 20.26 -27.97
C ARG A 16 -12.04 20.45 -28.54
N SER A 17 -11.16 20.97 -27.70
CA SER A 17 -9.72 21.05 -27.92
C SER A 17 -9.13 19.66 -28.10
N GLN A 18 -8.35 19.56 -29.17
CA GLN A 18 -7.65 18.39 -29.65
C GLN A 18 -6.54 17.98 -28.68
N TRP A 19 -6.65 16.77 -28.10
CA TRP A 19 -5.51 16.08 -27.51
C TRP A 19 -4.77 15.38 -28.65
N MET A 20 -3.59 15.91 -28.98
CA MET A 20 -2.64 15.37 -29.95
C MET A 20 -2.13 14.01 -29.45
N CYS A 21 -2.41 12.95 -30.23
CA CYS A 21 -1.81 11.63 -30.03
C CYS A 21 -0.59 11.52 -30.96
N SER A 22 0.60 11.69 -30.40
CA SER A 22 1.90 11.73 -31.08
C SER A 22 2.46 10.35 -31.44
N SER A 23 1.63 9.45 -31.97
CA SER A 23 2.03 8.08 -32.34
C SER A 23 1.37 7.57 -33.62
N CYS A 24 1.12 8.43 -34.61
CA CYS A 24 0.63 8.01 -35.93
C CYS A 24 1.38 8.73 -37.06
N THR A 25 2.69 8.55 -37.12
CA THR A 25 3.50 8.93 -38.28
C THR A 25 4.52 7.85 -38.59
N GLN A 26 4.12 6.86 -39.39
CA GLN A 26 4.90 5.92 -40.22
C GLN A 26 3.96 4.73 -40.47
N THR A 27 3.53 4.34 -41.67
CA THR A 27 4.11 4.43 -43.00
C THR A 27 2.99 4.13 -44.00
N ASN A 28 2.72 5.05 -44.94
CA ASN A 28 1.91 4.74 -46.12
C ASN A 28 2.81 4.95 -47.35
N ARG A 29 3.42 3.86 -47.83
CA ARG A 29 4.13 3.83 -49.11
C ARG A 29 3.43 2.81 -50.01
N SER A 30 2.25 3.20 -50.50
CA SER A 30 1.57 2.51 -51.59
C SER A 30 2.27 2.83 -52.91
N MET A 31 3.09 1.91 -53.41
CA MET A 31 3.53 1.92 -54.81
C MET A 31 2.90 0.75 -55.55
N ARG A 32 2.04 1.13 -56.50
CA ARG A 32 1.39 0.30 -57.52
C ARG A 32 2.39 -0.64 -58.18
N TRP A 33 2.06 -1.93 -58.26
CA TRP A 33 2.50 -2.77 -59.38
C TRP A 33 1.35 -3.67 -59.83
N ARG A 34 0.77 -3.31 -60.98
CA ARG A 34 0.01 -4.20 -61.86
C ARG A 34 0.86 -5.45 -62.12
N LYS A 35 0.29 -6.63 -61.91
CA LYS A 35 0.65 -7.82 -62.70
C LYS A 35 -0.62 -8.58 -63.07
N GLN A 36 -0.96 -8.45 -64.35
CA GLN A 36 -1.71 -9.48 -65.07
C GLN A 36 -0.97 -10.80 -64.87
N PHE A 37 -1.67 -11.84 -64.44
CA PHE A 37 -1.24 -13.21 -64.70
C PHE A 37 -2.45 -14.02 -65.12
N SER A 38 -2.45 -14.33 -66.41
CA SER A 38 -3.35 -15.23 -67.11
C SER A 38 -3.47 -16.57 -66.38
N ARG A 39 -4.70 -17.05 -66.19
CA ARG A 39 -4.95 -18.47 -65.95
C ARG A 39 -4.56 -19.25 -67.20
N SER A 40 -3.40 -19.88 -67.14
CA SER A 40 -2.95 -20.90 -68.08
C SER A 40 -3.31 -22.25 -67.46
N LEU A 41 -4.39 -22.87 -67.94
CA LEU A 41 -4.65 -24.30 -67.73
C LEU A 41 -3.66 -25.06 -68.62
N GLN A 42 -2.51 -25.40 -68.06
CA GLN A 42 -1.58 -26.36 -68.67
C GLN A 42 -1.70 -27.68 -67.93
N THR A 43 -2.56 -28.55 -68.48
CA THR A 43 -2.53 -29.99 -68.20
C THR A 43 -1.32 -30.58 -68.93
N SER A 44 -0.24 -30.86 -68.19
CA SER A 44 0.86 -31.68 -68.67
C SER A 44 1.11 -32.80 -67.67
N PRO A 45 1.01 -34.08 -68.06
CA PRO A 45 1.26 -35.20 -67.17
C PRO A 45 2.78 -35.42 -67.13
N LYS A 46 3.48 -34.78 -66.19
CA LYS A 46 4.89 -35.11 -65.95
C LYS A 46 4.97 -36.10 -64.79
N ALA A 47 5.50 -37.28 -65.13
CA ALA A 47 5.68 -38.43 -64.27
C ALA A 47 6.24 -38.04 -62.89
N ARG A 48 5.58 -38.54 -61.85
CA ARG A 48 6.01 -38.49 -60.46
C ARG A 48 7.23 -39.42 -60.31
N GLU A 49 8.42 -38.90 -60.52
CA GLU A 49 9.64 -39.57 -60.10
C GLU A 49 9.95 -39.07 -58.67
N GLY A 50 9.35 -39.77 -57.71
CA GLY A 50 9.48 -39.47 -56.30
C GLY A 50 10.83 -39.93 -55.78
N SER A 51 11.75 -38.99 -55.53
CA SER A 51 12.65 -39.16 -54.40
C SER A 51 11.84 -38.85 -53.15
N ALA A 52 11.48 -39.88 -52.38
CA ALA A 52 10.86 -39.68 -51.07
C ALA A 52 11.80 -38.78 -50.24
N PRO A 53 11.31 -37.67 -49.65
CA PRO A 53 12.16 -36.82 -48.83
C PRO A 53 12.74 -37.67 -47.70
N THR A 54 14.05 -37.64 -47.53
CA THR A 54 14.73 -38.42 -46.49
C THR A 54 14.13 -38.04 -45.13
N MET A 55 13.94 -39.00 -44.22
CA MET A 55 13.30 -38.77 -42.91
C MET A 55 13.89 -37.57 -42.13
N ALA A 56 15.15 -37.22 -42.39
CA ALA A 56 15.81 -36.03 -41.86
C ALA A 56 15.24 -34.70 -42.39
N GLN A 57 14.84 -34.61 -43.65
CA GLN A 57 14.27 -33.41 -44.26
C GLN A 57 12.85 -33.12 -43.76
N MET A 58 12.07 -34.16 -43.47
CA MET A 58 10.74 -34.00 -42.85
C MET A 58 10.80 -33.52 -41.39
N ARG A 59 11.89 -33.79 -40.65
CA ARG A 59 12.03 -33.38 -39.23
C ARG A 59 12.41 -31.91 -39.03
N LYS A 60 13.16 -31.31 -39.96
CA LYS A 60 13.63 -29.90 -39.87
C LYS A 60 12.51 -28.86 -39.58
N PRO A 61 11.36 -28.86 -40.28
CA PRO A 61 10.29 -27.88 -40.00
C PRO A 61 9.59 -28.12 -38.66
N PHE A 62 9.62 -29.34 -38.11
CA PHE A 62 9.11 -29.63 -36.76
C PHE A 62 10.11 -29.22 -35.68
N GLU A 63 11.41 -29.34 -35.96
CA GLU A 63 12.47 -28.92 -35.03
C GLU A 63 12.47 -27.40 -34.80
N GLU A 64 12.30 -26.60 -35.86
CA GLU A 64 12.18 -25.14 -35.74
C GLU A 64 10.92 -24.71 -34.99
N LYS A 65 9.78 -25.38 -35.25
CA LYS A 65 8.53 -25.15 -34.51
C LYS A 65 8.67 -25.51 -33.04
N ASN A 66 9.34 -26.62 -32.71
CA ASN A 66 9.57 -27.02 -31.32
C ASN A 66 10.48 -26.05 -30.59
N LYS A 67 11.50 -25.47 -31.24
CA LYS A 67 12.36 -24.43 -30.66
C LYS A 67 11.55 -23.15 -30.35
N ASN A 68 10.71 -22.70 -31.27
CA ASN A 68 9.83 -21.56 -31.03
C ASN A 68 8.85 -21.83 -29.88
N THR A 69 8.18 -22.98 -29.88
CA THR A 69 7.27 -23.38 -28.78
C THR A 69 7.99 -23.44 -27.44
N LEU A 70 9.23 -23.96 -27.40
CA LEU A 70 10.05 -23.99 -26.20
C LEU A 70 10.36 -22.58 -25.68
N TYR A 71 10.75 -21.65 -26.56
CA TYR A 71 11.00 -20.26 -26.16
C TYR A 71 9.74 -19.56 -25.63
N TYR A 72 8.58 -19.79 -26.24
CA TYR A 72 7.30 -19.27 -25.71
C TYR A 72 6.92 -19.89 -24.37
N ALA A 73 7.14 -21.19 -24.18
CA ALA A 73 6.86 -21.84 -22.90
C ALA A 73 7.77 -21.29 -21.78
N ILE A 74 9.06 -21.13 -22.07
CA ILE A 74 10.04 -20.57 -21.13
C ILE A 74 9.68 -19.12 -20.77
N SER A 75 9.31 -18.28 -21.75
CA SER A 75 8.95 -16.89 -21.49
C SER A 75 7.69 -16.75 -20.62
N ILE A 76 6.68 -17.60 -20.82
CA ILE A 76 5.47 -17.63 -19.99
C ILE A 76 5.80 -18.06 -18.56
N ILE A 77 6.64 -19.09 -18.38
CA ILE A 77 7.07 -19.55 -17.05
C ILE A 77 7.80 -18.43 -16.31
N LEU A 78 8.80 -17.81 -16.96
CA LEU A 78 9.56 -16.70 -16.37
C LEU A 78 8.67 -15.49 -16.07
N GLY A 79 7.74 -15.15 -16.96
CA GLY A 79 6.78 -14.06 -16.75
C GLY A 79 5.87 -14.31 -15.55
N THR A 80 5.39 -15.54 -15.38
CA THR A 80 4.52 -15.92 -14.24
C THR A 80 5.28 -15.87 -12.92
N VAL A 81 6.54 -16.33 -12.89
CA VAL A 81 7.40 -16.28 -11.70
C VAL A 81 7.78 -14.83 -11.35
N ALA A 82 8.06 -13.99 -12.35
CA ALA A 82 8.35 -12.58 -12.11
C ALA A 82 7.12 -11.84 -11.54
N LEU A 83 5.92 -12.13 -12.05
CA LEU A 83 4.67 -11.53 -11.55
C LEU A 83 4.32 -12.01 -10.14
N SER A 84 4.49 -13.31 -9.83
CA SER A 84 4.21 -13.83 -8.50
C SER A 84 5.15 -13.23 -7.45
N TYR A 85 6.45 -13.15 -7.74
CA TYR A 85 7.42 -12.53 -6.84
C TYR A 85 7.22 -11.01 -6.72
N GLY A 86 6.89 -10.33 -7.82
CA GLY A 86 6.61 -8.89 -7.86
C GLY A 86 5.29 -8.47 -7.21
N SER A 87 4.34 -9.39 -7.02
CA SER A 87 3.03 -9.09 -6.43
C SER A 87 3.13 -8.64 -4.96
N VAL A 88 4.03 -9.23 -4.19
CA VAL A 88 4.21 -8.94 -2.75
C VAL A 88 4.69 -7.51 -2.51
N PRO A 89 5.79 -7.01 -3.12
CA PRO A 89 6.20 -5.63 -2.94
C PRO A 89 5.17 -4.65 -3.51
N LEU A 90 4.51 -4.97 -4.63
CA LEU A 90 3.44 -4.13 -5.19
C LEU A 90 2.24 -4.00 -4.24
N TYR A 91 1.83 -5.08 -3.58
CA TYR A 91 0.78 -5.02 -2.57
C TYR A 91 1.20 -4.16 -1.38
N LYS A 92 2.44 -4.32 -0.89
CA LYS A 92 2.97 -3.50 0.21
C LYS A 92 2.98 -2.02 -0.13
N THR A 93 3.40 -1.63 -1.32
CA THR A 93 3.43 -0.21 -1.73
C THR A 93 2.02 0.36 -1.85
N ILE A 94 1.08 -0.39 -2.43
CA ILE A 94 -0.33 0.03 -2.52
C ILE A 94 -0.94 0.17 -1.13
N CYS A 95 -0.75 -0.80 -0.22
CA CYS A 95 -1.29 -0.74 1.14
C CYS A 95 -0.70 0.42 1.96
N GLN A 96 0.59 0.69 1.82
CA GLN A 96 1.26 1.81 2.51
C GLN A 96 0.86 3.18 1.95
N GLN A 97 0.44 3.28 0.68
CA GLN A 97 -0.04 4.52 0.09
C GLN A 97 -1.53 4.77 0.36
N THR A 98 -2.34 3.71 0.38
CA THR A 98 -3.81 3.81 0.50
C THR A 98 -4.32 3.72 1.94
N GLY A 99 -3.53 3.17 2.87
CA GLY A 99 -3.92 3.02 4.27
C GLY A 99 -5.03 1.98 4.50
N TRP A 100 -5.23 1.08 3.54
CA TRP A 100 -6.24 0.02 3.64
C TRP A 100 -5.94 -0.91 4.83
N GLY A 101 -6.92 -1.12 5.71
CA GLY A 101 -6.75 -1.90 6.95
C GLY A 101 -6.27 -1.10 8.18
N GLY A 102 -6.20 0.23 8.10
CA GLY A 102 -5.87 1.09 9.25
C GLY A 102 -4.39 1.13 9.62
N GLN A 103 -3.52 0.65 8.73
CA GLN A 103 -2.07 0.86 8.83
C GLN A 103 -1.75 2.32 8.44
N PRO A 104 -0.94 3.05 9.22
CA PRO A 104 -0.60 4.43 8.92
C PRO A 104 0.18 4.52 7.59
N ILE A 105 -0.23 5.47 6.73
CA ILE A 105 0.39 5.66 5.42
C ILE A 105 1.81 6.23 5.58
N LYS A 106 2.79 5.56 4.95
CA LYS A 106 4.15 6.10 4.77
C LYS A 106 4.22 6.87 3.45
N SER A 107 3.19 7.65 3.13
CA SER A 107 3.16 8.42 1.89
C SER A 107 4.17 9.56 1.95
N ALA A 108 4.78 9.87 0.80
CA ALA A 108 5.79 10.92 0.61
C ALA A 108 5.38 12.34 1.03
N ALA A 109 4.12 12.56 1.43
CA ALA A 109 3.72 13.76 2.17
C ALA A 109 4.39 13.86 3.56
N HIS A 110 4.94 12.75 4.07
CA HIS A 110 5.76 12.62 5.29
C HIS A 110 7.20 12.14 5.01
N ALA A 111 7.61 12.08 3.73
CA ALA A 111 8.94 11.61 3.30
C ALA A 111 9.51 12.40 2.11
N GLY A 112 9.06 13.65 1.92
CA GLY A 112 9.89 14.65 1.27
C GLY A 112 11.08 14.99 2.16
N PRO A 113 12.09 15.73 1.69
CA PRO A 113 13.04 16.36 2.59
C PRO A 113 12.25 17.42 3.36
N GLU A 114 11.58 17.00 4.43
CA GLU A 114 11.01 17.92 5.39
C GLU A 114 12.21 18.59 6.04
N THR A 115 12.48 19.81 5.60
CA THR A 115 13.40 20.69 6.31
C THR A 115 12.96 20.70 7.77
N GLU A 116 13.91 20.65 8.72
CA GLU A 116 13.60 20.60 10.17
C GLU A 116 12.61 21.71 10.58
N ASP A 117 12.61 22.82 9.82
CA ASP A 117 11.69 23.95 9.91
C ASP A 117 10.21 23.59 9.67
N ASP A 118 9.90 22.65 8.77
CA ASP A 118 8.52 22.27 8.41
C ASP A 118 7.87 21.40 9.49
N VAL A 119 8.64 20.51 10.12
CA VAL A 119 8.17 19.69 11.24
C VAL A 119 7.92 20.58 12.46
N ALA A 120 8.81 21.53 12.73
CA ALA A 120 8.64 22.50 13.81
C ALA A 120 7.40 23.38 13.59
N ALA A 121 7.11 23.79 12.34
CA ALA A 121 5.90 24.53 12.01
C ALA A 121 4.62 23.72 12.28
N LYS A 122 4.62 22.41 12.02
CA LYS A 122 3.48 21.51 12.30
C LYS A 122 3.21 21.27 13.79
N LEU A 123 4.21 21.46 14.65
CA LEU A 123 4.09 21.34 16.11
C LEU A 123 3.57 22.63 16.78
N THR A 124 3.16 23.63 15.99
CA THR A 124 2.49 24.81 16.52
C THR A 124 0.98 24.55 16.66
N PRO A 125 0.40 24.72 17.86
CA PRO A 125 -1.01 24.39 18.08
C PRO A 125 -1.92 25.39 17.35
N VAL A 126 -2.85 24.88 16.55
CA VAL A 126 -3.84 25.70 15.84
C VAL A 126 -4.97 26.05 16.80
N THR A 127 -4.84 27.19 17.49
CA THR A 127 -5.78 27.64 18.53
C THR A 127 -7.18 28.00 18.03
N SER A 128 -7.34 28.25 16.72
CA SER A 128 -8.64 28.55 16.10
C SER A 128 -9.50 27.31 15.83
N SER A 129 -9.00 26.11 16.17
CA SER A 129 -9.65 24.85 15.86
C SER A 129 -10.32 24.22 17.08
N ARG A 130 -11.16 23.20 16.83
CA ARG A 130 -11.83 22.44 17.89
C ARG A 130 -10.86 21.46 18.55
N ARG A 131 -11.01 21.26 19.86
CA ARG A 131 -10.26 20.23 20.58
C ARG A 131 -10.76 18.84 20.21
N LEU A 132 -9.86 17.97 19.81
CA LEU A 132 -10.13 16.57 19.51
C LEU A 132 -10.06 15.77 20.81
N ARG A 133 -10.97 14.81 21.00
CA ARG A 133 -10.97 13.88 22.13
C ARG A 133 -10.22 12.61 21.74
N ILE A 134 -9.14 12.33 22.44
CA ILE A 134 -8.30 11.17 22.20
C ILE A 134 -8.60 10.19 23.31
N THR A 135 -9.12 9.03 22.96
CA THR A 135 -9.47 7.94 23.88
C THR A 135 -8.39 6.88 23.84
N PHE A 136 -7.94 6.42 25.00
CA PHE A 136 -6.91 5.41 25.10
C PHE A 136 -7.53 4.07 25.46
N ALA A 137 -7.28 3.07 24.62
CA ALA A 137 -7.64 1.69 24.86
C ALA A 137 -6.38 0.84 24.94
N GLY A 138 -6.41 -0.18 25.80
CA GLY A 138 -5.32 -1.11 26.00
C GLY A 138 -5.88 -2.51 26.22
N SER A 139 -5.30 -3.48 25.52
CA SER A 139 -5.68 -4.89 25.58
C SER A 139 -4.43 -5.78 25.56
N THR A 140 -4.54 -7.00 26.07
CA THR A 140 -3.48 -8.02 26.07
C THR A 140 -4.04 -9.31 25.47
N SER A 141 -3.19 -10.11 24.83
CA SER A 141 -3.55 -11.47 24.40
C SER A 141 -3.76 -12.39 25.60
N ASP A 142 -4.65 -13.38 25.52
CA ASP A 142 -4.95 -14.27 26.65
C ASP A 142 -3.74 -15.09 27.14
N ILE A 143 -2.79 -15.40 26.25
CA ILE A 143 -1.53 -16.08 26.60
C ILE A 143 -0.53 -15.21 27.37
N LEU A 144 -0.77 -13.90 27.42
CA LEU A 144 0.07 -12.91 28.08
C LEU A 144 -0.61 -12.48 29.38
N PRO A 145 -0.21 -13.03 30.55
CA PRO A 145 -0.77 -12.70 31.87
C PRO A 145 -0.30 -11.32 32.35
N TRP A 146 -0.51 -10.30 31.54
CA TRP A 146 -0.22 -8.91 31.86
C TRP A 146 -1.52 -8.17 32.07
N LYS A 147 -1.51 -7.28 33.06
CA LYS A 147 -2.53 -6.25 33.20
C LYS A 147 -2.00 -5.00 32.52
N PHE A 148 -2.62 -4.62 31.43
CA PHE A 148 -2.27 -3.42 30.68
C PHE A 148 -3.44 -2.45 30.68
N THR A 149 -3.24 -1.29 31.30
CA THR A 149 -4.31 -0.30 31.46
C THR A 149 -3.81 1.12 31.21
N PRO A 150 -4.56 1.94 30.46
CA PRO A 150 -4.24 3.36 30.34
C PRO A 150 -4.46 4.06 31.70
N GLN A 151 -3.52 4.91 32.09
CA GLN A 151 -3.67 5.77 33.28
C GLN A 151 -4.74 6.83 33.07
N GLN A 152 -4.83 7.35 31.84
CA GLN A 152 -5.80 8.36 31.42
C GLN A 152 -6.72 7.75 30.36
N ARG A 153 -8.04 7.79 30.58
CA ARG A 153 -8.99 7.24 29.59
C ARG A 153 -9.18 8.15 28.38
N GLU A 154 -9.16 9.46 28.59
CA GLU A 154 -9.27 10.44 27.52
C GLU A 154 -8.43 11.69 27.80
N VAL A 155 -7.95 12.33 26.72
CA VAL A 155 -7.30 13.64 26.75
C VAL A 155 -7.86 14.48 25.60
N ARG A 156 -7.94 15.80 25.79
CA ARG A 156 -8.41 16.75 24.76
C ARG A 156 -7.28 17.64 24.29
N VAL A 157 -6.91 17.52 23.02
CA VAL A 157 -5.77 18.24 22.41
C VAL A 157 -6.21 19.01 21.18
N LEU A 158 -5.49 20.08 20.86
CA LEU A 158 -5.61 20.77 19.59
C LEU A 158 -4.74 20.08 18.51
N PRO A 159 -5.14 20.12 17.23
CA PRO A 159 -4.21 19.85 16.12
C PRO A 159 -2.94 20.71 16.23
N GLY A 160 -1.78 20.07 16.09
CA GLY A 160 -0.45 20.63 16.31
C GLY A 160 0.00 20.65 17.78
N GLU A 161 -0.90 20.42 18.75
CA GLU A 161 -0.53 20.30 20.16
C GLU A 161 0.08 18.92 20.42
N THR A 162 1.24 18.92 21.06
CA THR A 162 1.87 17.68 21.51
C THR A 162 1.30 17.28 22.86
N ALA A 163 1.03 15.98 23.03
CA ALA A 163 0.51 15.44 24.27
C ALA A 163 1.21 14.16 24.67
N LEU A 164 1.22 13.93 25.98
CA LEU A 164 1.83 12.79 26.61
C LEU A 164 0.77 12.03 27.42
N ALA A 165 0.64 10.74 27.12
CA ALA A 165 -0.24 9.83 27.84
C ALA A 165 0.58 8.67 28.42
N PHE A 166 0.11 8.10 29.52
CA PHE A 166 0.77 6.98 30.18
C PHE A 166 -0.09 5.73 30.16
N TYR A 167 0.56 4.60 29.93
CA TYR A 167 -0.02 3.28 30.15
C TYR A 167 0.77 2.55 31.21
N THR A 168 0.09 1.78 32.04
CA THR A 168 0.74 0.93 33.04
C THR A 168 0.61 -0.52 32.61
N ALA A 169 1.75 -1.21 32.58
CA ALA A 169 1.82 -2.66 32.41
C ALA A 169 2.31 -3.32 33.69
N THR A 170 1.60 -4.35 34.14
CA THR A 170 2.01 -5.19 35.26
C THR A 170 2.09 -6.64 34.81
N ASN A 171 3.23 -7.29 35.02
CA ASN A 171 3.37 -8.72 34.82
C ASN A 171 2.73 -9.47 36.01
N GLN A 172 1.60 -10.15 35.77
CA GLN A 172 0.88 -10.91 36.80
C GLN A 172 1.30 -12.39 36.86
N SER A 173 2.33 -12.78 36.11
CA SER A 173 2.92 -14.11 36.21
C SER A 173 3.55 -14.32 37.59
N LYS A 174 3.44 -15.55 38.10
CA LYS A 174 4.00 -15.93 39.40
C LYS A 174 5.50 -16.25 39.32
N ASP A 175 5.94 -16.86 38.21
CA ASP A 175 7.24 -17.54 38.15
C ASP A 175 8.06 -17.26 36.88
N GLU A 176 7.52 -16.52 35.89
CA GLU A 176 8.24 -16.23 34.65
C GLU A 176 8.33 -14.73 34.31
N ASP A 177 9.52 -14.32 33.89
CA ASP A 177 9.72 -13.07 33.14
C ASP A 177 9.14 -13.27 31.74
N ILE A 178 8.43 -12.26 31.24
CA ILE A 178 7.77 -12.36 29.94
C ILE A 178 8.24 -11.21 29.07
N ILE A 179 8.42 -11.51 27.79
CA ILE A 179 8.68 -10.54 26.75
C ILE A 179 7.37 -10.33 25.98
N GLY A 180 6.97 -9.07 25.87
CA GLY A 180 5.80 -8.65 25.12
C GLY A 180 6.20 -7.71 23.99
N VAL A 181 5.48 -7.81 22.88
CA VAL A 181 5.54 -6.85 21.77
C VAL A 181 4.14 -6.28 21.59
N ALA A 182 4.03 -4.97 21.39
CA ALA A 182 2.75 -4.30 21.24
C ALA A 182 2.50 -3.82 19.81
N THR A 183 1.28 -4.00 19.32
CA THR A 183 0.82 -3.35 18.11
C THR A 183 -0.18 -2.27 18.46
N TYR A 184 -0.33 -1.30 17.56
CA TYR A 184 -1.30 -0.22 17.73
C TYR A 184 -2.18 -0.05 16.51
N SER A 185 -3.38 0.45 16.76
CA SER A 185 -4.30 0.89 15.72
C SER A 185 -4.97 2.20 16.12
N VAL A 186 -5.29 3.02 15.12
CA VAL A 186 -5.98 4.29 15.28
C VAL A 186 -7.35 4.17 14.64
N THR A 187 -8.39 4.55 15.39
CA THR A 187 -9.78 4.54 14.92
C THR A 187 -10.39 5.93 15.06
N PRO A 188 -11.08 6.48 14.06
CA PRO A 188 -11.35 5.91 12.73
C PRO A 188 -10.09 5.83 11.84
N ALA A 189 -10.04 4.83 10.94
CA ALA A 189 -8.86 4.53 10.11
C ALA A 189 -8.41 5.72 9.23
N GLN A 190 -9.36 6.54 8.79
CA GLN A 190 -9.09 7.74 7.99
C GLN A 190 -8.22 8.77 8.73
N VAL A 191 -8.17 8.75 10.06
CA VAL A 191 -7.33 9.65 10.87
C VAL A 191 -5.88 9.17 10.99
N ALA A 192 -5.62 7.88 10.75
CA ALA A 192 -4.29 7.28 10.91
C ALA A 192 -3.15 8.05 10.19
N PRO A 193 -3.34 8.65 9.00
CA PRO A 193 -2.33 9.47 8.34
C PRO A 193 -1.91 10.76 9.07
N TYR A 194 -2.83 11.32 9.86
CA TYR A 194 -2.65 12.59 10.57
C TYR A 194 -2.23 12.36 12.02
N PHE A 195 -2.31 11.12 12.50
CA PHE A 195 -1.93 10.75 13.86
C PHE A 195 -0.45 10.34 13.89
N SER A 196 0.40 11.24 14.36
CA SER A 196 1.84 11.02 14.41
C SER A 196 2.27 10.67 15.83
N LYS A 197 2.66 9.41 16.03
CA LYS A 197 3.27 8.94 17.27
C LYS A 197 4.78 9.14 17.21
N ILE A 198 5.29 10.06 18.03
CA ILE A 198 6.71 10.45 18.03
C ILE A 198 7.55 9.40 18.78
N GLN A 199 7.05 8.83 19.88
CA GLN A 199 7.79 7.82 20.67
C GLN A 199 6.88 6.65 21.08
N CYS A 200 7.30 5.41 20.78
CA CYS A 200 6.49 4.19 20.85
C CYS A 200 7.23 3.00 21.46
N PHE A 201 6.75 2.50 22.60
CA PHE A 201 7.14 1.18 23.17
C PHE A 201 6.79 -0.02 22.27
N CYS A 202 6.15 0.23 21.12
CA CYS A 202 5.40 -0.74 20.33
C CYS A 202 6.31 -1.58 19.44
N PHE A 203 7.44 -0.98 19.03
CA PHE A 203 8.43 -1.67 18.20
C PHE A 203 9.62 -2.17 19.01
N GLU A 204 9.64 -1.86 20.30
CA GLU A 204 10.67 -2.31 21.22
C GLU A 204 10.14 -3.47 22.04
N GLU A 205 10.96 -4.49 22.20
CA GLU A 205 10.67 -5.57 23.13
C GLU A 205 10.53 -5.02 24.54
N GLN A 206 9.39 -5.30 25.17
CA GLN A 206 9.20 -4.98 26.58
C GLN A 206 9.40 -6.26 27.36
N ARG A 207 10.49 -6.34 28.14
CA ARG A 207 10.70 -7.40 29.10
C ARG A 207 10.26 -6.90 30.47
N LEU A 208 9.23 -7.52 31.04
CA LEU A 208 8.82 -7.29 32.42
C LEU A 208 9.16 -8.51 33.27
N ASN A 209 9.89 -8.26 34.36
CA ASN A 209 10.17 -9.28 35.36
C ASN A 209 8.89 -9.70 36.09
N LYS A 210 8.94 -10.85 36.78
CA LYS A 210 7.79 -11.31 37.59
C LYS A 210 7.30 -10.24 38.58
N GLY A 211 6.00 -9.96 38.58
CA GLY A 211 5.39 -8.95 39.46
C GLY A 211 5.77 -7.50 39.17
N GLU A 212 6.62 -7.24 38.17
CA GLU A 212 7.08 -5.89 37.85
C GLU A 212 5.94 -5.06 37.26
N THR A 213 5.89 -3.79 37.65
CA THR A 213 4.98 -2.79 37.10
C THR A 213 5.79 -1.64 36.54
N VAL A 214 5.53 -1.30 35.27
CA VAL A 214 6.22 -0.22 34.56
C VAL A 214 5.19 0.71 33.93
N ASP A 215 5.48 2.02 34.01
CA ASP A 215 4.74 3.06 33.30
C ASP A 215 5.41 3.35 31.95
N MET A 216 4.65 3.19 30.88
CA MET A 216 5.09 3.35 29.51
C MET A 216 4.51 4.66 28.93
N PRO A 217 5.33 5.70 28.73
CA PRO A 217 4.88 6.94 28.14
C PRO A 217 4.62 6.80 26.64
N VAL A 218 3.64 7.55 26.15
CA VAL A 218 3.29 7.68 24.73
C VAL A 218 3.23 9.16 24.40
N PHE A 219 4.14 9.59 23.54
CA PHE A 219 4.19 10.96 23.03
C PHE A 219 3.66 11.02 21.60
N PHE A 220 2.65 11.87 21.38
CA PHE A 220 1.96 11.97 20.11
C PHE A 220 1.48 13.40 19.83
N TYR A 221 1.16 13.67 18.57
CA TYR A 221 0.46 14.87 18.14
C TYR A 221 -0.44 14.53 16.94
N ILE A 222 -1.31 15.48 16.60
CA ILE A 222 -2.19 15.38 15.43
C ILE A 222 -1.76 16.44 14.45
N ASP A 223 -1.44 16.06 13.22
CA ASP A 223 -1.00 17.00 12.18
C ASP A 223 -2.11 18.04 11.90
N PRO A 224 -1.80 19.36 11.91
CA PRO A 224 -2.77 20.41 11.58
C PRO A 224 -3.42 20.27 10.20
N ASP A 225 -2.81 19.53 9.26
CA ASP A 225 -3.41 19.22 7.95
C ASP A 225 -4.73 18.44 8.07
N PHE A 226 -4.99 17.80 9.22
CA PHE A 226 -6.30 17.22 9.57
C PHE A 226 -7.45 18.22 9.36
N LEU A 227 -7.23 19.51 9.60
CA LEU A 227 -8.26 20.55 9.45
C LEU A 227 -8.56 20.91 8.00
N LYS A 228 -7.61 20.68 7.09
CA LYS A 228 -7.75 21.01 5.67
C LYS A 228 -8.57 19.95 4.93
N ASP A 229 -8.57 18.71 5.42
CA ASP A 229 -9.28 17.59 4.80
C ASP A 229 -10.80 17.65 5.10
N PRO A 230 -11.66 17.71 4.06
CA PRO A 230 -13.11 17.71 4.25
C PRO A 230 -13.65 16.42 4.87
N THR A 231 -12.98 15.28 4.72
CA THR A 231 -13.40 13.99 5.26
C THR A 231 -13.24 13.91 6.79
N MET A 232 -12.34 14.74 7.36
CA MET A 232 -12.07 14.81 8.79
C MET A 232 -13.03 15.74 9.56
N ARG A 233 -13.89 16.50 8.85
CA ARG A 233 -14.76 17.53 9.45
C ARG A 233 -15.72 17.02 10.51
N ASN A 234 -16.10 15.74 10.48
CA ASN A 234 -17.06 15.15 11.43
C ASN A 234 -16.39 14.21 12.46
N ILE A 235 -15.06 14.20 12.52
CA ILE A 235 -14.34 13.36 13.48
C ILE A 235 -13.87 14.23 14.62
N ASP A 236 -14.42 13.96 15.80
CA ASP A 236 -14.05 14.63 17.05
C ASP A 236 -13.41 13.67 18.05
N THR A 237 -13.59 12.37 17.84
CA THR A 237 -13.09 11.32 18.73
C THR A 237 -12.17 10.40 17.97
N ILE A 238 -10.95 10.25 18.49
CA ILE A 238 -9.92 9.37 17.97
C ILE A 238 -9.59 8.39 19.08
N THR A 239 -9.61 7.10 18.78
CA THR A 239 -9.25 6.05 19.71
C THR A 239 -7.91 5.48 19.33
N LEU A 240 -6.96 5.55 20.25
CA LEU A 240 -5.67 4.88 20.16
C LEU A 240 -5.75 3.56 20.92
N ASN A 241 -5.79 2.45 20.17
CA ASN A 241 -5.84 1.13 20.74
C ASN A 241 -4.45 0.48 20.71
N TYR A 242 -4.06 -0.07 21.86
CA TYR A 242 -2.85 -0.87 22.02
C TYR A 242 -3.21 -2.32 22.34
N THR A 243 -2.54 -3.25 21.68
CA THR A 243 -2.66 -4.68 21.98
C THR A 243 -1.28 -5.29 22.17
N PHE A 244 -1.05 -5.90 23.34
CA PHE A 244 0.18 -6.63 23.63
C PHE A 244 0.05 -8.12 23.32
N PHE A 245 1.09 -8.66 22.71
CA PHE A 245 1.24 -10.08 22.40
C PHE A 245 2.49 -10.64 23.06
N LYS A 246 2.40 -11.88 23.55
CA LYS A 246 3.57 -12.61 24.06
C LYS A 246 4.54 -12.89 22.91
N ALA A 247 5.80 -12.55 23.07
CA ALA A 247 6.86 -12.83 22.11
C ALA A 247 7.94 -13.71 22.73
N ARG A 248 8.61 -14.51 21.90
CA ARG A 248 9.78 -15.30 22.27
C ARG A 248 10.83 -15.20 21.17
N TYR A 249 12.08 -15.36 21.57
CA TYR A 249 13.18 -15.51 20.63
C TYR A 249 13.11 -16.88 19.96
N ASP A 250 13.15 -16.88 18.64
CA ASP A 250 13.35 -18.10 17.85
C ASP A 250 14.82 -18.56 17.92
N LYS A 251 15.10 -19.77 17.44
CA LYS A 251 16.44 -20.37 17.40
C LYS A 251 17.45 -19.53 16.62
N ASP A 252 16.96 -18.74 15.66
CA ASP A 252 17.75 -17.83 14.84
C ASP A 252 17.95 -16.44 15.48
N GLY A 253 17.47 -16.23 16.71
CA GLY A 253 17.60 -14.97 17.46
C GLY A 253 16.60 -13.89 17.08
N HIS A 254 15.56 -14.21 16.29
CA HIS A 254 14.49 -13.28 15.93
C HIS A 254 13.33 -13.33 16.93
N LEU A 255 12.79 -12.16 17.30
CA LEU A 255 11.56 -12.07 18.10
C LEU A 255 10.35 -12.45 17.25
N ALA A 256 9.68 -13.55 17.62
CA ALA A 256 8.45 -13.99 17.00
C ALA A 256 7.30 -13.98 18.04
N PRO A 257 6.08 -13.55 17.65
CA PRO A 257 4.91 -13.68 18.50
C PRO A 257 4.58 -15.16 18.71
N VAL A 258 4.27 -15.54 19.95
CA VAL A 258 3.88 -16.90 20.28
C VAL A 258 2.47 -17.16 19.74
N PRO A 259 2.25 -18.23 18.95
CA PRO A 259 0.91 -18.56 18.47
C PRO A 259 -0.01 -18.92 19.64
N MET A 260 -1.26 -18.45 19.58
CA MET A 260 -2.29 -18.82 20.56
C MET A 260 -2.63 -20.31 20.40
N PRO A 261 -2.65 -21.11 21.48
CA PRO A 261 -3.23 -22.45 21.45
C PRO A 261 -4.75 -22.29 21.28
N TYR A 262 -5.29 -22.84 20.19
CA TYR A 262 -6.73 -22.93 19.95
C TYR A 262 -7.38 -24.00 20.84
#